data_AF-A0AA37S3Y8-F1
#
_entry.id   AF-A0AA37S3Y8-F1
#
_cell.length_a   1.000
_cell.length_b   1.000
_cell.length_c   1.000
_cell.angle_alpha   90.00
_cell.angle_beta   90.00
_cell.angle_gamma   90.00
#
_symmetry.space_group_name_H-M   'P 1'
#
loop_
_entity.id
_entity.type
_entity.pdbx_description
1 polymer ?
#
loop_
_entity_poly.entity_id
_entity_poly.type
_entity_poly.pdbx_seq_one_letter_code
_entity_poly.pdbx_strand_id
1 'polypeptide(L)'
;MHQVADLISIFEHTFYQSYNTRLVKGDHEPIYIPANDTTPHHQIMFAHGFYASALHEIAHWLVAGSQRRLVEDYGYWYCPDGRDASQQAEFESVEVKPQAIEWALSVAAGFDFNVSVDNLNGEQTCRFAFQSRVHAKLLELLQNGFNPRTTLLLKALCKFYNTTWPLHAAQFSWHSPEELKDAV
;
A
#
# COMPACT_ATOMS: atom_id res chain seq x y z
N MET A 1 15.70 0.60 12.78
CA MET A 1 15.65 1.77 11.90
C MET A 1 15.33 1.25 10.51
N HIS A 2 14.24 1.72 9.91
CA HIS A 2 13.76 1.23 8.60
C HIS A 2 14.42 2.01 7.48
N GLN A 3 15.13 1.31 6.60
CA GLN A 3 15.76 1.94 5.45
C GLN A 3 15.05 1.50 4.17
N VAL A 4 14.90 2.43 3.23
CA VAL A 4 14.31 2.13 1.92
C VAL A 4 15.11 1.06 1.16
N ALA A 5 16.43 1.02 1.34
CA ALA A 5 17.29 -0.01 0.76
C ALA A 5 16.88 -1.43 1.20
N ASP A 6 16.38 -1.58 2.43
CA ASP A 6 15.89 -2.87 2.94
C ASP A 6 14.64 -3.30 2.14
N LEU A 7 13.68 -2.40 1.96
CA LEU A 7 12.47 -2.70 1.17
C LEU A 7 12.79 -3.05 -0.28
N ILE A 8 13.68 -2.30 -0.92
CA ILE A 8 14.11 -2.58 -2.30
C ILE A 8 14.70 -3.98 -2.39
N SER A 9 15.65 -4.30 -1.49
CA SER A 9 16.29 -5.61 -1.46
C SER A 9 15.29 -6.74 -1.21
N ILE A 10 14.43 -6.60 -0.18
CA ILE A 10 13.43 -7.61 0.15
C ILE A 10 12.46 -7.82 -1.02
N PHE A 11 11.98 -6.73 -1.63
CA PHE A 11 11.07 -6.81 -2.76
C PHE A 11 11.72 -7.49 -3.97
N GLU A 12 12.95 -7.10 -4.32
CA GLU A 12 13.67 -7.68 -5.46
C GLU A 12 13.92 -9.18 -5.27
N HIS A 13 14.40 -9.59 -4.10
CA HIS A 13 14.59 -11.01 -3.77
C HIS A 13 13.27 -11.81 -3.81
N THR A 14 12.15 -11.17 -3.49
CA THR A 14 10.84 -11.85 -3.45
C THR A 14 10.22 -11.98 -4.84
N PHE A 15 10.39 -10.98 -5.71
CA PHE A 15 9.57 -10.85 -6.93
C PHE A 15 10.31 -10.69 -8.24
N TYR A 16 11.60 -10.39 -8.26
CA TYR A 16 12.28 -10.15 -9.53
C TYR A 16 12.29 -11.40 -10.41
N GLN A 17 12.66 -12.56 -9.85
CA GLN A 17 12.73 -13.80 -10.62
C GLN A 17 11.34 -14.30 -11.09
N SER A 18 10.30 -14.13 -10.28
CA SER A 18 8.97 -14.72 -10.52
C SER A 18 7.99 -13.77 -11.21
N TYR A 19 8.19 -12.46 -11.08
CA TYR A 19 7.29 -11.43 -11.62
C TYR A 19 8.01 -10.35 -12.43
N ASN A 20 9.33 -10.46 -12.64
CA ASN A 20 10.13 -9.51 -13.41
C ASN A 20 9.89 -8.05 -12.98
N THR A 21 9.68 -7.81 -11.68
CA THR A 21 9.32 -6.50 -11.14
C THR A 21 10.35 -6.05 -10.12
N ARG A 22 10.74 -4.79 -10.18
CA ARG A 22 11.66 -4.14 -9.23
C ARG A 22 10.99 -2.94 -8.56
N LEU A 23 11.40 -2.67 -7.33
CA LEU A 23 11.07 -1.45 -6.60
C LEU A 23 12.20 -0.44 -6.82
N VAL A 24 11.86 0.76 -7.28
CA VAL A 24 12.82 1.79 -7.70
C VAL A 24 12.51 3.07 -6.95
N LYS A 25 13.55 3.70 -6.37
CA LYS A 25 13.41 5.03 -5.79
C LYS A 25 13.30 6.05 -6.92
N GLY A 26 12.15 6.72 -7.03
CA GLY A 26 11.93 7.84 -7.92
C GLY A 26 12.20 9.19 -7.24
N ASP A 27 12.20 10.24 -8.05
CA ASP A 27 12.43 11.62 -7.59
C ASP A 27 11.14 12.43 -7.43
N HIS A 28 10.12 12.15 -8.24
CA HIS A 28 8.89 12.95 -8.35
C HIS A 28 7.66 12.11 -7.98
N GLU A 29 6.72 11.94 -8.92
CA GLU A 29 5.49 11.20 -8.70
C GLU A 29 5.72 9.69 -8.69
N PRO A 30 4.96 8.94 -7.87
CA PRO A 30 4.95 7.50 -7.96
C PRO A 30 4.37 7.07 -9.31
N ILE A 31 4.93 6.00 -9.88
CA ILE A 31 4.43 5.45 -11.14
C ILE A 31 4.79 3.97 -11.28
N TYR A 32 3.86 3.18 -11.81
CA TYR A 32 4.16 1.84 -12.31
C TYR A 32 4.45 1.85 -13.81
N ILE A 33 5.63 1.36 -14.19
CA ILE A 33 6.05 1.26 -15.59
C ILE A 33 6.23 -0.21 -15.97
N PRO A 34 5.47 -0.74 -16.95
CA PRO A 34 5.69 -2.09 -17.44
C PRO A 34 7.05 -2.24 -18.12
N ALA A 35 7.58 -3.47 -18.13
CA ALA A 35 8.76 -3.79 -18.94
C ALA A 35 8.52 -3.39 -20.40
N ASN A 36 9.53 -2.82 -21.04
CA ASN A 36 9.50 -2.34 -22.41
C ASN A 36 10.87 -2.53 -23.09
N ASP A 37 11.02 -2.02 -24.32
CA ASP A 37 12.23 -2.21 -25.12
C ASP A 37 13.50 -1.58 -24.51
N THR A 38 13.36 -0.57 -23.65
CA THR A 38 14.50 0.09 -23.00
C THR A 38 14.79 -0.48 -21.61
N THR A 39 13.75 -0.90 -20.88
CA THR A 39 13.86 -1.47 -19.54
C THR A 39 13.19 -2.85 -19.50
N PRO A 40 13.95 -3.95 -19.45
CA PRO A 40 13.41 -5.31 -19.61
C PRO A 40 12.69 -5.85 -18.36
N HIS A 41 12.40 -5.00 -17.36
CA HIS A 41 11.69 -5.34 -16.14
C HIS A 41 10.66 -4.28 -15.77
N HIS A 42 9.59 -4.69 -15.11
CA HIS A 42 8.58 -3.77 -14.58
C HIS A 42 9.17 -2.98 -13.40
N GLN A 43 8.75 -1.74 -13.25
CA GLN A 43 9.23 -0.83 -12.22
C GLN A 43 8.06 -0.30 -11.41
N ILE A 44 8.16 -0.41 -10.08
CA ILE A 44 7.33 0.32 -9.13
C ILE A 44 8.19 1.47 -8.63
N MET A 45 7.94 2.68 -9.13
CA MET A 45 8.65 3.88 -8.73
C MET A 45 7.89 4.56 -7.60
N PHE A 46 8.53 4.78 -6.46
CA PHE A 46 7.94 5.49 -5.33
C PHE A 46 8.65 6.82 -5.07
N ALA A 47 7.93 7.77 -4.49
CA ALA A 47 8.35 9.16 -4.40
C ALA A 47 9.28 9.45 -3.21
N HIS A 48 10.17 10.42 -3.38
CA HIS A 48 10.95 11.10 -2.32
C HIS A 48 11.82 10.22 -1.40
N GLY A 49 11.97 8.92 -1.68
CA GLY A 49 12.75 8.03 -0.82
C GLY A 49 12.12 7.76 0.55
N PHE A 50 10.81 7.92 0.70
CA PHE A 50 10.13 7.65 1.97
C PHE A 50 9.70 6.19 2.08
N TYR A 51 9.93 5.59 3.26
CA TYR A 51 9.57 4.20 3.53
C TYR A 51 8.07 3.93 3.40
N ALA A 52 7.24 4.84 3.92
CA ALA A 52 5.78 4.76 3.79
C ALA A 52 5.33 4.82 2.32
N SER A 53 5.89 5.73 1.52
CA SER A 53 5.60 5.81 0.08
C SER A 53 5.96 4.50 -0.63
N ALA A 54 7.11 3.90 -0.32
CA ALA A 54 7.47 2.60 -0.89
C ALA A 54 6.47 1.48 -0.51
N LEU A 55 6.01 1.43 0.75
CA LEU A 55 5.00 0.47 1.18
C LEU A 55 3.66 0.68 0.47
N HIS A 56 3.25 1.93 0.29
CA HIS A 56 2.03 2.31 -0.39
C HIS A 56 2.04 1.82 -1.86
N GLU A 57 3.09 2.12 -2.61
CA GLU A 57 3.20 1.68 -4.03
C GLU A 57 3.24 0.16 -4.18
N ILE A 58 3.93 -0.52 -3.25
CA ILE A 58 3.92 -1.99 -3.20
C ILE A 58 2.49 -2.49 -2.96
N ALA A 59 1.73 -1.86 -2.07
CA ALA A 59 0.36 -2.28 -1.78
C ALA A 59 -0.54 -2.17 -3.02
N HIS A 60 -0.43 -1.08 -3.79
CA HIS A 60 -1.10 -0.93 -5.08
C HIS A 60 -0.73 -2.06 -6.05
N TRP A 61 0.56 -2.33 -6.21
CA TRP A 61 1.03 -3.43 -7.07
C TRP A 61 0.48 -4.80 -6.65
N LEU A 62 0.37 -5.03 -5.34
CA LEU A 62 -0.17 -6.27 -4.77
C LEU A 62 -1.67 -6.43 -5.02
N VAL A 63 -2.42 -5.32 -5.09
CA VAL A 63 -3.84 -5.30 -5.47
C VAL A 63 -4.03 -5.50 -6.98
N ALA A 64 -3.19 -4.87 -7.80
CA ALA A 64 -3.31 -4.89 -9.25
C ALA A 64 -3.16 -6.31 -9.84
N GLY A 65 -4.16 -6.77 -10.59
CA GLY A 65 -4.17 -8.07 -11.29
C GLY A 65 -3.16 -8.14 -12.45
N SER A 66 -2.93 -9.33 -13.01
CA SER A 66 -1.91 -9.54 -14.05
C SER A 66 -2.10 -8.67 -15.29
N GLN A 67 -3.33 -8.49 -15.75
CA GLN A 67 -3.64 -7.64 -16.91
C GLN A 67 -3.34 -6.16 -16.64
N ARG A 68 -3.68 -5.66 -15.44
CA ARG A 68 -3.39 -4.27 -15.06
C ARG A 68 -1.89 -4.00 -14.99
N ARG A 69 -1.08 -5.00 -14.59
CA ARG A 69 0.38 -4.89 -14.58
C ARG A 69 1.03 -4.87 -15.98
N LEU A 70 0.24 -4.89 -17.04
CA LEU A 70 0.72 -4.64 -18.41
C LEU A 70 0.44 -3.21 -18.86
N VAL A 71 -0.20 -2.39 -18.02
CA VAL A 71 -0.57 -1.01 -18.32
C VAL A 71 0.17 -0.10 -17.34
N GLU A 72 0.64 1.03 -17.86
CA GLU A 72 1.20 2.10 -17.03
C GLU A 72 0.20 2.50 -15.93
N ASP A 73 0.72 2.66 -14.73
CA ASP A 73 -0.02 2.97 -13.51
C ASP A 73 -1.28 2.11 -13.29
N TYR A 74 -1.20 0.83 -13.69
CA TYR A 74 -2.27 -0.17 -13.57
C TYR A 74 -3.58 0.19 -14.30
N GLY A 75 -3.55 1.21 -15.17
CA GLY A 75 -4.71 1.80 -15.81
C GLY A 75 -5.70 2.43 -14.81
N TYR A 76 -5.23 2.88 -13.64
CA TYR A 76 -6.05 3.68 -12.74
C TYR A 76 -6.22 5.10 -13.28
N TRP A 77 -7.35 5.74 -12.93
CA TRP A 77 -7.58 7.14 -13.27
C TRP A 77 -6.91 8.01 -12.21
N TYR A 78 -6.13 9.00 -12.64
CA TYR A 78 -5.56 10.00 -11.75
C TYR A 78 -6.58 11.10 -11.44
N CYS A 79 -6.96 11.23 -10.16
CA CYS A 79 -7.79 12.32 -9.68
C CYS A 79 -6.95 13.21 -8.76
N PRO A 80 -6.51 14.40 -9.24
CA PRO A 80 -5.64 15.28 -8.47
C PRO A 80 -6.31 15.79 -7.19
N ASP A 81 -5.51 16.38 -6.31
CA ASP A 81 -5.96 17.12 -5.14
C ASP A 81 -7.02 18.19 -5.49
N GLY A 82 -7.86 18.55 -4.51
CA GLY A 82 -9.02 19.43 -4.73
C GLY A 82 -10.31 18.67 -5.07
N ARG A 83 -10.40 17.40 -4.65
CA ARG A 83 -11.57 16.54 -4.91
C ARG A 83 -12.78 17.01 -4.10
N ASP A 84 -13.94 17.03 -4.76
CA ASP A 84 -15.23 17.21 -4.07
C ASP A 84 -15.61 15.96 -3.25
N ALA A 85 -16.68 16.07 -2.46
CA ALA A 85 -17.14 14.97 -1.61
C ALA A 85 -17.43 13.66 -2.38
N SER A 86 -17.96 13.74 -3.60
CA SER A 86 -18.29 12.56 -4.41
C SER A 86 -17.02 11.91 -4.96
N GLN A 87 -16.09 12.71 -5.48
CA GLN A 87 -14.81 12.27 -6.00
C GLN A 87 -13.93 11.67 -4.89
N GLN A 88 -13.93 12.29 -3.70
CA GLN A 88 -13.21 11.79 -2.54
C GLN A 88 -13.81 10.46 -2.05
N ALA A 89 -15.14 10.30 -2.05
CA ALA A 89 -15.76 9.03 -1.71
C ALA A 89 -15.38 7.90 -2.69
N GLU A 90 -15.32 8.20 -3.99
CA GLU A 90 -14.87 7.25 -5.02
C GLU A 90 -13.40 6.87 -4.82
N PHE A 91 -12.53 7.87 -4.60
CA PHE A 91 -11.12 7.66 -4.27
C PHE A 91 -10.95 6.77 -3.04
N GLU A 92 -11.58 7.13 -1.92
CA GLU A 92 -11.45 6.34 -0.70
C GLU A 92 -11.98 4.90 -0.89
N SER A 93 -12.99 4.69 -1.75
CA SER A 93 -13.52 3.35 -2.02
C SER A 93 -12.49 2.42 -2.68
N VAL A 94 -11.63 2.96 -3.57
CA VAL A 94 -10.56 2.19 -4.22
C VAL A 94 -9.33 2.05 -3.33
N GLU A 95 -9.10 2.99 -2.42
CA GLU A 95 -7.98 3.03 -1.47
C GLU A 95 -8.13 2.10 -0.25
N VAL A 96 -9.35 1.68 0.10
CA VAL A 96 -9.56 0.81 1.28
C VAL A 96 -8.67 -0.43 1.25
N LYS A 97 -8.57 -1.09 0.08
CA LYS A 97 -7.84 -2.36 -0.04
C LYS A 97 -6.32 -2.18 -0.11
N PRO A 98 -5.76 -1.25 -0.92
CA PRO A 98 -4.35 -0.89 -0.87
C PRO A 98 -3.91 -0.53 0.56
N GLN A 99 -4.59 0.40 1.24
CA GLN A 99 -4.18 0.85 2.58
C GLN A 99 -4.33 -0.24 3.65
N ALA A 100 -5.26 -1.18 3.50
CA ALA A 100 -5.34 -2.36 4.38
C ALA A 100 -4.11 -3.28 4.19
N ILE A 101 -3.65 -3.48 2.95
CA ILE A 101 -2.43 -4.25 2.68
C ILE A 101 -1.20 -3.47 3.16
N GLU A 102 -1.15 -2.16 2.96
CA GLU A 102 -0.08 -1.28 3.46
C GLU A 102 0.06 -1.37 4.99
N TRP A 103 -1.06 -1.39 5.72
CA TRP A 103 -1.05 -1.58 7.17
C TRP A 103 -0.48 -2.96 7.56
N ALA A 104 -0.88 -4.03 6.86
CA ALA A 104 -0.30 -5.36 7.09
C ALA A 104 1.21 -5.40 6.83
N LEU A 105 1.68 -4.76 5.74
CA LEU A 105 3.10 -4.66 5.42
C LEU A 105 3.87 -3.84 6.47
N SER A 106 3.27 -2.75 6.94
CA SER A 106 3.84 -1.90 7.99
C SER A 106 4.06 -2.70 9.27
N VAL A 107 3.04 -3.44 9.74
CA VAL A 107 3.16 -4.30 10.93
C VAL A 107 4.16 -5.45 10.69
N ALA A 108 4.18 -6.06 9.52
CA ALA A 108 5.17 -7.09 9.19
C ALA A 108 6.62 -6.55 9.23
N ALA A 109 6.82 -5.30 8.84
CA ALA A 109 8.11 -4.62 8.96
C ALA A 109 8.41 -4.07 10.36
N GLY A 110 7.43 -4.04 11.27
CA GLY A 110 7.53 -3.31 12.54
C GLY A 110 7.61 -1.79 12.37
N PHE A 111 6.94 -1.26 11.33
CA PHE A 111 6.84 0.16 10.98
C PHE A 111 5.45 0.71 11.34
N ASP A 112 5.39 1.99 11.69
CA ASP A 112 4.14 2.66 12.06
C ASP A 112 3.29 2.99 10.83
N PHE A 113 2.02 2.58 10.86
CA PHE A 113 1.06 2.86 9.79
C PHE A 113 0.19 4.08 10.12
N ASN A 114 -0.06 4.90 9.10
CA ASN A 114 -0.98 6.03 9.15
C ASN A 114 -1.83 6.04 7.88
N VAL A 115 -3.16 6.06 8.03
CA VAL A 115 -4.06 6.20 6.88
C VAL A 115 -3.82 7.56 6.19
N SER A 116 -3.85 7.58 4.86
CA SER A 116 -3.75 8.78 4.03
C SER A 116 -5.05 9.04 3.28
N VAL A 117 -5.65 10.21 3.47
CA VAL A 117 -6.86 10.64 2.73
C VAL A 117 -6.53 11.38 1.43
N ASP A 118 -5.27 11.80 1.28
CA ASP A 118 -4.67 12.39 0.07
C ASP A 118 -5.49 13.51 -0.60
N ASN A 119 -6.03 14.46 0.18
CA ASN A 119 -6.85 15.57 -0.31
C ASN A 119 -6.59 16.84 0.52
N LEU A 120 -5.49 17.53 0.26
CA LEU A 120 -5.03 18.69 1.04
C LEU A 120 -5.83 19.96 0.75
N ASN A 121 -6.27 20.16 -0.50
CA ASN A 121 -6.99 21.37 -0.95
C ASN A 121 -8.46 21.10 -1.33
N GLY A 122 -8.97 19.91 -1.06
CA GLY A 122 -10.34 19.50 -1.38
C GLY A 122 -11.27 19.39 -0.16
N GLU A 123 -12.31 18.58 -0.31
CA GLU A 123 -13.24 18.26 0.79
C GLU A 123 -12.51 17.67 2.00
N GLN A 124 -12.79 18.22 3.18
CA GLN A 124 -12.35 17.62 4.43
C GLN A 124 -13.16 16.35 4.67
N THR A 125 -12.48 15.23 4.90
CA THR A 125 -13.15 13.96 5.24
C THR A 125 -12.72 13.47 6.60
N CYS A 126 -13.65 12.77 7.26
CA CYS A 126 -13.36 12.15 8.54
C CYS A 126 -12.34 11.01 8.36
N ARG A 127 -11.09 11.31 8.71
CA ARG A 127 -9.97 10.36 8.70
C ARG A 127 -10.28 9.10 9.52
N PHE A 128 -11.01 9.23 10.63
CA PHE A 128 -11.38 8.10 11.48
C PHE A 128 -12.40 7.18 10.82
N ALA A 129 -13.37 7.72 10.08
CA ALA A 129 -14.32 6.93 9.31
C ALA A 129 -13.59 6.13 8.21
N PHE A 130 -12.67 6.78 7.50
CA PHE A 130 -11.86 6.09 6.49
C PHE A 130 -10.95 5.01 7.11
N GLN A 131 -10.22 5.33 8.18
CA GLN A 131 -9.39 4.36 8.89
C GLN A 131 -10.19 3.16 9.43
N SER A 132 -11.44 3.38 9.87
CA SER A 132 -12.34 2.31 10.30
C SER A 132 -12.64 1.33 9.16
N ARG A 133 -12.88 1.83 7.93
CA ARG A 133 -13.10 0.98 6.75
C ARG A 133 -11.84 0.21 6.37
N VAL A 134 -10.68 0.85 6.42
CA VAL A 134 -9.37 0.22 6.18
C VAL A 134 -9.11 -0.89 7.22
N HIS A 135 -9.36 -0.62 8.50
CA HIS A 135 -9.20 -1.58 9.59
C HIS A 135 -10.13 -2.78 9.42
N ALA A 136 -11.41 -2.55 9.14
CA ALA A 136 -12.37 -3.62 8.87
C ALA A 136 -11.91 -4.50 7.69
N LYS A 137 -11.39 -3.88 6.60
CA LYS A 137 -10.87 -4.62 5.46
C LYS A 137 -9.64 -5.45 5.79
N LEU A 138 -8.74 -4.92 6.62
CA LEU A 138 -7.57 -5.63 7.10
C LEU A 138 -7.94 -6.87 7.92
N LEU A 139 -8.91 -6.76 8.82
CA LEU A 139 -9.40 -7.91 9.59
C LEU A 139 -10.02 -8.98 8.69
N GLU A 140 -10.78 -8.58 7.67
CA GLU A 140 -11.31 -9.49 6.65
C GLU A 140 -10.19 -10.23 5.90
N LEU A 141 -9.13 -9.53 5.50
CA LEU A 141 -7.97 -10.12 4.82
C LEU A 141 -7.19 -11.08 5.71
N LEU A 142 -7.06 -10.79 7.01
CA LEU A 142 -6.44 -11.70 7.98
C LEU A 142 -7.25 -12.99 8.15
N GLN A 143 -8.57 -12.90 8.13
CA GLN A 143 -9.47 -14.05 8.26
C GLN A 143 -9.52 -14.91 6.99
N ASN A 144 -9.67 -14.27 5.84
CA ASN A 144 -9.87 -14.94 4.55
C ASN A 144 -8.56 -15.32 3.85
N GLY A 145 -7.44 -14.75 4.31
CA GLY A 145 -6.12 -14.90 3.72
C GLY A 145 -5.81 -13.84 2.66
N PHE A 146 -4.53 -13.53 2.54
CA PHE A 146 -4.02 -12.63 1.50
C PHE A 146 -3.76 -13.38 0.20
N ASN A 147 -3.68 -12.65 -0.91
CA ASN A 147 -3.23 -13.24 -2.16
C ASN A 147 -1.79 -13.78 -2.06
N PRO A 148 -1.35 -14.68 -2.96
CA PRO A 148 -0.04 -15.32 -2.87
C PRO A 148 1.13 -14.33 -2.82
N ARG A 149 1.09 -13.23 -3.61
CA ARG A 149 2.16 -12.23 -3.63
C ARG A 149 2.24 -11.49 -2.29
N THR A 150 1.11 -11.04 -1.77
CA THR A 150 1.06 -10.36 -0.47
C THR A 150 1.58 -11.28 0.63
N THR A 151 1.17 -12.55 0.64
CA THR A 151 1.65 -13.54 1.62
C THR A 151 3.17 -13.75 1.53
N LEU A 152 3.74 -13.80 0.32
CA LEU A 152 5.20 -13.94 0.14
C LEU A 152 5.94 -12.74 0.73
N LEU A 153 5.49 -11.52 0.44
CA LEU A 153 6.16 -10.32 0.95
C LEU A 153 6.02 -10.18 2.47
N LEU A 154 4.84 -10.44 3.03
CA LEU A 154 4.65 -10.38 4.48
C LEU A 154 5.60 -11.34 5.21
N LYS A 155 5.73 -12.59 4.71
CA LYS A 155 6.71 -13.55 5.26
C LYS A 155 8.14 -13.05 5.16
N ALA A 156 8.51 -12.46 4.02
CA ALA A 156 9.86 -11.95 3.79
C ALA A 156 10.19 -10.77 4.73
N LEU A 157 9.24 -9.84 4.90
CA LEU A 157 9.35 -8.72 5.84
C LEU A 157 9.46 -9.22 7.28
N CYS A 158 8.56 -10.10 7.72
CA CYS A 158 8.62 -10.65 9.08
C CYS A 158 9.93 -11.34 9.37
N LYS A 159 10.43 -12.13 8.41
CA LYS A 159 11.73 -12.79 8.52
C LYS A 159 12.89 -11.80 8.61
N PHE A 160 12.89 -10.75 7.79
CA PHE A 160 13.98 -9.77 7.77
C PHE A 160 14.02 -8.91 9.04
N TYR A 161 12.86 -8.42 9.48
CA TYR A 161 12.73 -7.55 10.65
C TYR A 161 12.55 -8.30 11.97
N ASN A 162 12.59 -9.64 11.93
CA ASN A 162 12.36 -10.51 13.09
C ASN A 162 11.05 -10.19 13.84
N THR A 163 9.97 -10.00 13.08
CA THR A 163 8.61 -9.82 13.62
C THR A 163 7.81 -11.12 13.51
N THR A 164 6.70 -11.20 14.23
CA THR A 164 5.88 -12.41 14.31
C THR A 164 5.17 -12.71 12.99
N TRP A 165 5.28 -13.96 12.54
CA TRP A 165 4.47 -14.55 11.47
C TRP A 165 3.83 -15.86 11.96
N PRO A 166 2.54 -16.16 11.66
CA PRO A 166 1.60 -15.33 10.90
C PRO A 166 1.17 -14.07 11.64
N LEU A 167 0.62 -13.11 10.88
CA LEU A 167 0.02 -11.92 11.47
C LEU A 167 -1.32 -12.27 12.13
N HIS A 168 -1.60 -11.64 13.27
CA HIS A 168 -2.80 -11.85 14.07
C HIS A 168 -3.53 -10.53 14.32
N ALA A 169 -4.86 -10.57 14.40
CA ALA A 169 -5.70 -9.39 14.62
C ALA A 169 -5.29 -8.56 15.86
N ALA A 170 -4.75 -9.20 16.91
CA ALA A 170 -4.27 -8.52 18.11
C ALA A 170 -3.09 -7.55 17.85
N GLN A 171 -2.37 -7.69 16.74
CA GLN A 171 -1.32 -6.74 16.33
C GLN A 171 -1.90 -5.47 15.70
N PHE A 172 -3.20 -5.44 15.45
CA PHE A 172 -3.91 -4.35 14.78
C PHE A 172 -4.99 -3.75 15.69
N SER A 173 -4.75 -3.74 17.01
CA SER A 173 -5.67 -3.08 17.95
C SER A 173 -5.70 -1.58 17.69
N TRP A 174 -6.78 -1.13 17.07
CA TRP A 174 -7.08 0.27 16.85
C TRP A 174 -8.49 0.56 17.37
N HIS A 175 -8.62 1.59 18.20
CA HIS A 175 -9.89 2.05 18.72
C HIS A 175 -10.17 3.43 18.12
N SER A 176 -11.19 3.50 17.27
CA SER A 176 -11.74 4.79 16.85
C SER A 176 -12.32 5.49 18.08
N PRO A 177 -11.92 6.73 18.39
CA PRO A 177 -12.63 7.53 19.36
C PRO A 177 -14.06 7.72 18.87
N GLU A 178 -15.06 7.21 19.59
CA GLU A 178 -16.46 7.26 19.16
C GLU A 178 -16.93 8.70 18.91
N GLU A 179 -16.38 9.64 19.68
CA GLU A 179 -16.62 11.08 19.59
C GLU A 179 -16.11 11.72 18.29
N LEU A 180 -15.22 11.05 17.56
CA LEU A 180 -14.58 11.58 16.35
C LEU A 180 -14.96 10.81 15.07
N LYS A 181 -15.89 9.86 15.15
CA LYS A 181 -16.33 9.07 13.98
C LYS A 181 -16.98 9.91 12.88
N ASP A 182 -17.56 11.06 13.25
CA ASP A 182 -18.19 12.02 12.34
C ASP A 182 -17.47 13.38 12.32
N ALA A 183 -16.25 13.46 12.90
CA ALA A 183 -15.47 14.69 12.90
C ALA A 183 -14.88 14.91 11.50
N VAL A 184 -15.50 15.81 10.76
CA VAL A 184 -15.00 16.38 9.50
C VAL A 184 -14.07 17.54 9.80
#